data_AF-A0A7S2QZF6-F1
#
_entry.id   AF-A0A7S2QZF6-F1
#
_cell.length_a   1.000
_cell.length_b   1.000
_cell.length_c   1.000
_cell.angle_alpha   90.00
_cell.angle_beta   90.00
_cell.angle_gamma   90.00
#
_symmetry.space_group_name_H-M   'P 1'
#
loop_
_entity.id
_entity.type
_entity.pdbx_description
1 polymer ?
#
loop_
_entity_poly.entity_id
_entity_poly.type
_entity_poly.pdbx_seq_one_letter_code
_entity_poly.pdbx_strand_id
1 'polypeptide(L)'
;EEEISEYRELQSQIQSFISNNNNTPTTTSSSTTSSTTSSSSSTSSIESLVDLGCKVAYCRAVVTNPKRIFVNVGMGFFVEMELEEACTFIEKRIQMSETEVLPKKVEEARIVAAHVENAIVILDALSKEIR
;
A
#
# COMPACT_ATOMS: atom_id res chain seq x y z
N GLU A 1 -2.76 8.09 9.90
CA GLU A 1 -1.31 8.07 9.59
C GLU A 1 -0.91 6.72 9.04
N GLU A 2 -1.17 5.62 9.77
CA GLU A 2 -0.95 4.22 9.35
C GLU A 2 -1.30 3.92 7.88
N GLU A 3 -2.53 4.19 7.43
CA GLU A 3 -2.95 4.05 6.00
C GLU A 3 -2.03 4.77 4.99
N ILE A 4 -1.48 5.94 5.34
CA ILE A 4 -0.59 6.72 4.47
C ILE A 4 0.82 6.13 4.48
N SER A 5 1.27 5.59 5.61
CA SER A 5 2.53 4.82 5.68
C SER A 5 2.47 3.58 4.80
N GLU A 6 1.36 2.82 4.83
CA GLU A 6 1.14 1.67 3.94
C GLU A 6 1.18 2.07 2.46
N TYR A 7 0.49 3.15 2.07
CA TYR A 7 0.54 3.65 0.68
C TYR A 7 1.95 4.10 0.26
N ARG A 8 2.73 4.71 1.16
CA ARG A 8 4.12 5.12 0.88
C ARG A 8 5.08 3.92 0.81
N GLU A 9 4.86 2.88 1.63
CA GLU A 9 5.61 1.64 1.50
C GLU A 9 5.30 0.94 0.17
N LEU A 10 4.02 0.82 -0.20
CA LEU A 10 3.60 0.25 -1.48
C LEU A 10 4.19 1.01 -2.68
N GLN A 11 4.23 2.35 -2.63
CA GLN A 11 4.86 3.18 -3.64
C GLN A 11 6.37 2.88 -3.76
N SER A 12 7.07 2.74 -2.62
CA SER A 12 8.50 2.37 -2.57
C SER A 12 8.75 0.96 -3.13
N GLN A 13 7.91 -0.01 -2.78
CA GLN A 13 7.98 -1.38 -3.31
C GLN A 13 7.82 -1.38 -4.84
N ILE A 14 6.81 -0.70 -5.39
CA ILE A 14 6.60 -0.58 -6.85
C ILE A 14 7.80 0.11 -7.53
N GLN A 15 8.32 1.21 -6.97
CA GLN A 15 9.48 1.90 -7.53
C GLN A 15 10.76 1.05 -7.51
N SER A 16 10.98 0.29 -6.44
CA SER A 16 12.10 -0.66 -6.35
C SER A 16 11.99 -1.78 -7.41
N PHE A 17 10.77 -2.23 -7.68
CA PHE A 17 10.49 -3.29 -8.65
C PHE A 17 10.71 -2.82 -10.09
N ILE A 18 10.23 -1.61 -10.43
CA ILE A 18 10.53 -0.93 -11.71
C ILE A 18 12.05 -0.79 -11.88
N SER A 19 12.75 -0.30 -10.85
CA SER A 19 14.20 -0.06 -10.89
C SER A 19 15.00 -1.34 -11.09
N ASN A 20 14.63 -2.43 -10.39
CA ASN A 20 15.34 -3.70 -10.47
C ASN A 20 15.19 -4.38 -11.85
N ASN A 21 14.01 -4.22 -12.48
CA ASN A 21 13.72 -4.80 -13.80
C ASN A 21 14.44 -4.08 -14.96
N ASN A 22 14.89 -2.83 -14.76
CA ASN A 22 15.64 -2.07 -15.76
C ASN A 22 17.14 -2.44 -15.84
N ASN A 23 17.68 -3.13 -14.82
CA ASN A 23 19.06 -3.63 -14.83
C ASN A 23 19.15 -4.95 -15.59
N THR A 24 19.31 -4.90 -16.90
CA THR A 24 19.61 -6.08 -17.74
C THR A 24 21.09 -6.11 -18.15
N PRO A 25 22.02 -6.58 -17.29
CA PRO A 25 23.40 -6.81 -17.69
C PRO A 25 23.48 -8.05 -18.59
N THR A 26 23.78 -7.85 -19.87
CA THR A 26 24.25 -8.92 -20.75
C THR A 26 25.59 -9.45 -20.27
N THR A 27 25.63 -10.64 -19.66
CA THR A 27 26.79 -11.57 -19.72
C THR A 27 26.40 -13.00 -19.28
N THR A 28 26.86 -13.98 -20.07
CA THR A 28 26.74 -15.42 -19.91
C THR A 28 27.30 -16.00 -18.60
N SER A 29 26.52 -16.84 -17.88
CA SER A 29 26.94 -18.11 -17.21
C SER A 29 25.79 -18.72 -16.36
N SER A 30 25.59 -20.04 -16.17
CA SER A 30 26.02 -21.23 -16.96
C SER A 30 25.38 -22.56 -16.45
N SER A 31 24.13 -22.88 -16.81
CA SER A 31 23.53 -24.24 -16.81
C SER A 31 22.12 -24.20 -17.45
N THR A 32 21.79 -24.85 -18.58
CA THR A 32 21.76 -26.31 -18.89
C THR A 32 20.70 -27.04 -18.06
N THR A 33 19.52 -27.46 -18.54
CA THR A 33 18.85 -27.51 -19.88
C THR A 33 17.32 -27.78 -19.65
N SER A 34 16.32 -27.86 -20.54
CA SER A 34 16.08 -27.80 -22.01
C SER A 34 14.54 -27.91 -22.24
N SER A 35 13.86 -27.52 -23.33
CA SER A 35 14.13 -26.63 -24.48
C SER A 35 12.88 -26.56 -25.41
N THR A 36 12.62 -25.41 -26.07
CA THR A 36 11.82 -25.26 -27.32
C THR A 36 10.29 -25.53 -27.22
N THR A 37 9.40 -24.56 -27.48
CA THR A 37 9.06 -24.06 -28.83
C THR A 37 8.46 -22.65 -28.82
N SER A 38 8.68 -21.90 -29.91
CA SER A 38 8.44 -20.47 -30.14
C SER A 38 7.01 -19.91 -29.95
N SER A 39 6.90 -18.75 -29.30
CA SER A 39 6.33 -17.52 -29.91
C SER A 39 6.59 -16.27 -29.05
N SER A 40 6.34 -15.08 -29.63
CA SER A 40 6.67 -13.73 -29.15
C SER A 40 6.27 -13.33 -27.72
N SER A 41 7.02 -12.34 -27.19
CA SER A 41 6.91 -11.65 -25.88
C SER A 41 7.56 -12.35 -24.68
N SER A 42 8.63 -11.75 -24.17
CA SER A 42 9.41 -12.23 -23.03
C SER A 42 8.83 -11.72 -21.71
N THR A 43 7.67 -12.23 -21.31
CA THR A 43 7.15 -12.06 -19.94
C THR A 43 7.93 -12.95 -18.99
N SER A 44 8.94 -12.39 -18.31
CA SER A 44 9.68 -13.05 -17.26
C SER A 44 8.75 -13.43 -16.09
N SER A 45 8.36 -14.69 -16.00
CA SER A 45 7.55 -15.20 -14.90
C SER A 45 8.32 -15.14 -13.59
N ILE A 46 7.79 -14.42 -12.59
CA ILE A 46 8.46 -14.24 -11.30
C ILE A 46 7.90 -15.25 -10.31
N GLU A 47 8.76 -16.15 -9.81
CA GLU A 47 8.43 -16.94 -8.64
C GLU A 47 8.54 -16.11 -7.37
N SER A 48 7.56 -16.20 -6.49
CA SER A 48 7.51 -15.47 -5.23
C SER A 48 6.99 -16.34 -4.09
N LEU A 49 7.39 -16.01 -2.85
CA LEU A 49 6.90 -16.65 -1.64
C LEU A 49 5.94 -15.70 -0.93
N VAL A 50 4.64 -16.00 -1.02
CA VAL A 50 3.55 -15.17 -0.50
C VAL A 50 3.21 -15.60 0.92
N ASP A 51 3.18 -14.65 1.87
CA ASP A 51 2.63 -14.87 3.21
C ASP A 51 1.10 -14.95 3.13
N LEU A 52 0.52 -16.04 3.63
CA LEU A 52 -0.92 -16.26 3.71
C LEU A 52 -1.48 -15.99 5.11
N GLY A 53 -0.63 -15.76 6.10
CA GLY A 53 -1.07 -15.56 7.48
C GLY A 53 0.07 -15.53 8.50
N CYS A 54 0.15 -14.41 9.21
CA CYS A 54 0.91 -14.23 10.46
C CYS A 54 2.41 -14.57 10.40
N LYS A 55 3.05 -14.59 9.21
CA LYS A 55 4.44 -15.04 9.03
C LYS A 55 4.67 -16.52 9.42
N VAL A 56 3.59 -17.32 9.41
CA VAL A 56 3.61 -18.76 9.73
C VAL A 56 3.30 -19.61 8.50
N ALA A 57 2.37 -19.16 7.64
CA ALA A 57 1.95 -19.88 6.45
C ALA A 57 2.45 -19.20 5.18
N TYR A 58 3.35 -19.83 4.44
CA TYR A 58 3.92 -19.31 3.19
C TYR A 58 3.57 -20.21 2.00
N CYS A 59 3.26 -19.61 0.84
CA CYS A 59 2.91 -20.31 -0.39
C CYS A 59 3.79 -19.84 -1.56
N ARG A 60 4.34 -20.78 -2.34
CA ARG A 60 5.11 -20.46 -3.56
C ARG A 60 4.15 -20.21 -4.72
N ALA A 61 4.11 -18.97 -5.19
CA ALA A 61 3.31 -18.53 -6.33
C ALA A 61 4.20 -18.20 -7.53
N VAL A 62 3.63 -18.20 -8.74
CA VAL A 62 4.31 -17.77 -9.96
C VAL A 62 3.48 -16.69 -10.64
N VAL A 63 4.04 -15.48 -10.72
CA VAL A 63 3.42 -14.32 -11.36
C VAL A 63 3.74 -14.36 -12.85
N THR A 64 2.73 -14.59 -13.68
CA THR A 64 2.88 -14.75 -15.14
C THR A 64 3.05 -13.42 -15.89
N ASN A 65 2.48 -12.32 -15.38
CA ASN A 65 2.67 -10.98 -15.94
C ASN A 65 3.08 -9.98 -14.85
N PRO A 66 4.38 -9.69 -14.68
CA PRO A 66 4.87 -8.75 -13.66
C PRO A 66 4.61 -7.27 -13.97
N LYS A 67 4.13 -6.92 -15.18
CA LYS A 67 3.98 -5.52 -15.60
C LYS A 67 2.67 -4.85 -15.18
N ARG A 68 1.72 -5.61 -14.65
CA ARG A 68 0.39 -5.13 -14.29
C ARG A 68 -0.01 -5.63 -12.91
N ILE A 69 -0.76 -4.80 -12.19
CA ILE A 69 -1.25 -5.11 -10.85
C ILE A 69 -2.74 -4.76 -10.72
N PHE A 70 -3.43 -5.46 -9.83
CA PHE A 70 -4.82 -5.19 -9.50
C PHE A 70 -4.90 -4.20 -8.33
N VAL A 71 -5.32 -2.97 -8.61
CA VAL A 71 -5.47 -1.90 -7.62
C VAL A 71 -6.92 -1.90 -7.11
N ASN A 72 -7.11 -1.90 -5.79
CA ASN A 72 -8.42 -1.73 -5.17
C ASN A 72 -8.85 -0.25 -5.26
N VAL A 73 -9.94 0.03 -5.98
CA VAL A 73 -10.47 1.39 -6.19
C VAL A 73 -11.54 1.74 -5.13
N GLY A 74 -12.00 0.75 -4.36
CA GLY A 74 -13.06 0.87 -3.36
C GLY A 74 -14.35 0.15 -3.76
N MET A 75 -15.29 0.04 -2.81
CA MET A 75 -16.59 -0.63 -2.99
C MET A 75 -16.49 -2.10 -3.51
N GLY A 76 -15.35 -2.76 -3.27
CA GLY A 76 -15.08 -4.12 -3.73
C GLY A 76 -14.62 -4.24 -5.19
N PHE A 77 -14.40 -3.12 -5.90
CA PHE A 77 -13.90 -3.13 -7.28
C PHE A 77 -12.38 -3.05 -7.35
N PHE A 78 -11.82 -3.88 -8.23
CA PHE A 78 -10.39 -3.93 -8.55
C PHE A 78 -10.20 -3.60 -10.03
N VAL A 79 -9.16 -2.85 -10.36
CA VAL A 79 -8.80 -2.47 -11.74
C VAL A 79 -7.39 -2.96 -12.04
N GLU A 80 -7.20 -3.59 -13.19
CA GLU A 80 -5.89 -3.96 -13.74
C GLU A 80 -5.22 -2.69 -14.30
N MET A 81 -4.06 -2.30 -13.75
CA MET A 81 -3.32 -1.09 -14.13
C MET A 81 -1.84 -1.39 -14.38
N GLU A 82 -1.19 -0.57 -15.21
CA GLU A 82 0.28 -0.61 -15.36
C GLU A 82 0.99 0.11 -14.20
N LEU A 83 2.24 -0.24 -13.91
CA LEU A 83 2.96 0.19 -12.70
C LEU A 83 3.09 1.73 -12.57
N GLU A 84 3.24 2.44 -13.69
CA GLU A 84 3.31 3.92 -13.70
C GLU A 84 1.96 4.58 -13.38
N GLU A 85 0.87 4.03 -13.93
CA GLU A 85 -0.50 4.46 -13.63
C GLU A 85 -0.85 4.22 -12.16
N ALA A 86 -0.43 3.07 -11.62
CA ALA A 86 -0.65 2.70 -10.22
C ALA A 86 0.14 3.60 -9.25
N CYS A 87 1.40 3.94 -9.55
CA CYS A 87 2.16 4.96 -8.82
C CYS A 87 1.41 6.30 -8.78
N THR A 88 0.89 6.74 -9.93
CA THR A 88 0.12 8.00 -10.05
C THR A 88 -1.19 7.95 -9.26
N PHE A 89 -1.87 6.79 -9.25
CA PHE A 89 -3.08 6.57 -8.45
C PHE A 89 -2.79 6.61 -6.93
N ILE A 90 -1.70 5.98 -6.48
CA ILE A 90 -1.28 5.97 -5.08
C ILE A 90 -0.94 7.39 -4.61
N GLU A 91 -0.19 8.17 -5.40
CA GLU A 91 0.15 9.56 -5.06
C GLU A 91 -1.12 10.43 -4.93
N LYS A 92 -2.06 10.31 -5.86
CA LYS A 92 -3.37 11.00 -5.79
C LYS A 92 -4.20 10.55 -4.58
N ARG A 93 -4.10 9.28 -4.18
CA ARG A 93 -4.79 8.73 -3.01
C ARG A 93 -4.19 9.24 -1.70
N ILE A 94 -2.86 9.32 -1.60
CA ILE A 94 -2.15 9.96 -0.50
C ILE A 94 -2.56 11.43 -0.39
N GLN A 95 -2.50 12.17 -1.51
CA GLN A 95 -2.84 13.60 -1.54
C GLN A 95 -4.27 13.86 -1.05
N MET A 96 -5.27 13.07 -1.48
CA MET A 96 -6.65 13.16 -0.99
C MET A 96 -6.74 12.90 0.53
N SER A 97 -6.03 11.90 1.05
CA SER A 97 -6.01 11.60 2.48
C SER A 97 -5.37 12.73 3.30
N GLU A 98 -4.32 13.35 2.77
CA GLU A 98 -3.60 14.47 3.41
C GLU A 98 -4.38 15.80 3.36
N THR A 99 -5.05 16.12 2.25
CA THR A 99 -5.78 17.39 2.10
C THR A 99 -7.21 17.38 2.64
N GLU A 100 -7.90 16.23 2.58
CA GLU A 100 -9.32 16.17 2.95
C GLU A 100 -9.63 15.36 4.20
N VAL A 101 -8.93 14.25 4.44
CA VAL A 101 -9.31 13.28 5.48
C VAL A 101 -8.64 13.61 6.82
N LEU A 102 -7.33 13.86 6.82
CA LEU A 102 -6.59 14.24 8.01
C LEU A 102 -7.12 15.52 8.69
N PRO A 103 -7.26 16.68 8.02
CA PRO A 103 -7.67 17.91 8.71
C PRO A 103 -9.08 17.85 9.31
N LYS A 104 -10.03 17.14 8.66
CA LYS A 104 -11.38 16.91 9.20
C LYS A 104 -11.32 16.07 10.48
N LYS A 105 -10.61 14.91 10.44
CA LYS A 105 -10.42 14.05 11.62
C LYS A 105 -9.70 14.77 12.77
N VAL A 106 -8.73 15.65 12.47
CA VAL A 106 -8.01 16.44 13.49
C VAL A 106 -8.92 17.46 14.16
N GLU A 107 -9.72 18.24 13.41
CA GLU A 107 -10.62 19.22 14.02
C GLU A 107 -11.79 18.55 14.77
N GLU A 108 -12.34 17.45 14.24
CA GLU A 108 -13.32 16.62 14.97
C GLU A 108 -12.76 16.11 16.31
N ALA A 109 -11.53 15.59 16.31
CA ALA A 109 -10.87 15.16 17.55
C ALA A 109 -10.60 16.32 18.51
N ARG A 110 -10.23 17.51 17.99
CA ARG A 110 -9.99 18.72 18.78
C ARG A 110 -11.27 19.24 19.44
N ILE A 111 -12.40 19.19 18.74
CA ILE A 111 -13.72 19.53 19.27
C ILE A 111 -14.13 18.55 20.38
N VAL A 112 -13.96 17.25 20.16
CA VAL A 112 -14.25 16.21 21.17
C VAL A 112 -13.36 16.39 22.41
N ALA A 113 -12.06 16.64 22.26
CA ALA A 113 -11.15 16.92 23.37
C ALA A 113 -11.59 18.14 24.18
N ALA A 114 -11.92 19.26 23.52
CA ALA A 114 -12.41 20.46 24.19
C ALA A 114 -13.75 20.24 24.93
N HIS A 115 -14.65 19.40 24.39
CA HIS A 115 -15.88 19.00 25.10
C HIS A 115 -15.58 18.18 26.36
N VAL A 116 -14.60 17.27 26.32
CA VAL A 116 -14.18 16.48 27.49
C VAL A 116 -13.54 17.37 28.56
N GLU A 117 -12.63 18.26 28.18
CA GLU A 117 -12.00 19.22 29.10
C GLU A 117 -13.04 20.13 29.78
N ASN A 118 -13.96 20.71 29.01
CA ASN A 118 -15.05 21.53 29.54
C ASN A 118 -15.95 20.74 30.51
N ALA A 119 -16.28 19.48 30.19
CA ALA A 119 -17.07 18.63 31.08
C ALA A 119 -16.34 18.35 32.41
N ILE A 120 -15.02 18.12 32.39
CA ILE A 120 -14.21 17.92 33.60
C ILE A 120 -14.21 19.19 34.47
N VAL A 121 -14.05 20.38 33.89
CA VAL A 121 -14.08 21.65 34.62
C VAL A 121 -15.44 21.90 35.28
N ILE A 122 -16.55 21.62 34.56
CA ILE A 122 -17.91 21.75 35.11
C ILE A 122 -18.15 20.76 36.26
N LEU A 123 -17.70 19.51 36.12
CA LEU A 123 -17.83 18.49 37.17
C LEU A 123 -17.01 18.82 38.42
N ASP A 124 -15.79 19.35 38.27
CA ASP A 124 -14.97 19.83 39.39
C ASP A 124 -15.66 20.99 40.13
N ALA A 125 -16.21 21.98 39.41
CA ALA A 125 -16.97 23.07 40.01
C ALA A 125 -18.19 22.57 40.81
N LEU A 126 -19.03 21.71 40.22
CA LEU A 126 -20.19 21.13 40.91
C LEU A 126 -19.78 20.28 42.12
N SER A 127 -18.65 19.55 42.04
CA SER A 127 -18.14 18.76 43.18
C SER A 127 -17.70 19.61 44.37
N LYS A 128 -17.40 20.90 44.15
CA LYS A 128 -17.01 21.88 45.18
C LYS A 128 -18.22 22.62 45.78
N GLU A 129 -19.34 22.69 45.08
CA GLU A 129 -20.60 23.25 45.62
C GLU A 129 -21.42 22.21 46.40
N ILE A 130 -21.21 20.91 46.11
CA ILE A 130 -21.94 19.78 46.74
C ILE A 130 -21.29 19.32 48.07
N ARG A 131 -20.12 19.85 48.46
CA ARG A 131 -19.28 19.34 49.55
C ARG A 131 -19.04 20.33 50.70
#